data_AF-E9IZ60-F1
#
_entry.id   AF-E9IZ60-F1
#
_cell.length_a   1.000
_cell.length_b   1.000
_cell.length_c   1.000
_cell.angle_alpha   90.00
_cell.angle_beta   90.00
_cell.angle_gamma   90.00
#
_symmetry.space_group_name_H-M   'P 1'
#
loop_
_entity.id
_entity.type
_entity.pdbx_description
1 polymer ?
#
loop_
_entity_poly.entity_id
_entity_poly.type
_entity_poly.pdbx_seq_one_letter_code
_entity_poly.pdbx_strand_id
1 'polypeptide(L)'
;DSGYALRPWLLTPLNDVQPATPEERYNQCFKRTCSIIERCNGLLKMRFRCLLKHRVLHYTPNVASKIINSCVVLHNMCVENNLPLPDDDYDLHMDFGMLNERPMEVEAAVGRLNPDLTKARV
;
A
#
# COMPACT_ATOMS: atom_id res chain seq x y z
N ASP A 1 12.00 -5.71 -1.21
CA ASP A 1 11.75 -4.45 -1.93
C ASP A 1 12.15 -4.49 -3.40
N SER A 2 12.15 -5.67 -4.04
CA SER A 2 12.38 -5.81 -5.49
C SER A 2 11.15 -5.46 -6.33
N GLY A 3 10.00 -5.19 -5.70
CA GLY A 3 8.74 -4.89 -6.37
C GLY A 3 8.63 -3.47 -6.92
N TYR A 4 9.62 -2.60 -6.65
CA TYR A 4 9.69 -1.25 -7.16
C TYR A 4 11.02 -1.02 -7.87
N ALA A 5 10.98 -0.29 -8.98
CA ALA A 5 12.21 0.06 -9.69
C ALA A 5 13.11 0.89 -8.78
N LEU A 6 14.39 0.49 -8.66
CA LEU A 6 15.37 1.21 -7.86
C LEU A 6 15.54 2.63 -8.40
N ARG A 7 15.58 3.59 -7.47
CA ARG A 7 15.78 5.01 -7.76
C ARG A 7 16.89 5.56 -6.88
N PRO A 8 17.65 6.58 -7.34
CA PRO A 8 18.73 7.17 -6.54
C PRO A 8 18.27 7.73 -5.18
N TRP A 9 16.98 8.02 -5.04
CA TRP A 9 16.37 8.55 -3.82
C TRP A 9 15.70 7.48 -2.94
N LEU A 10 15.74 6.20 -3.34
CA LEU A 10 15.15 5.11 -2.56
C LEU A 10 16.24 4.41 -1.76
N LEU A 11 16.06 4.36 -0.44
CA LEU A 11 16.91 3.58 0.44
C LEU A 11 16.72 2.08 0.17
N THR A 12 17.80 1.33 0.08
CA THR A 12 17.78 -0.13 -0.08
C THR A 12 18.64 -0.79 0.98
N PRO A 13 18.39 -2.07 1.29
CA PRO A 13 19.34 -2.86 2.08
C PRO A 13 20.70 -2.93 1.38
N LEU A 14 21.77 -2.84 2.17
CA LEU A 14 23.14 -3.07 1.72
C LEU A 14 23.42 -4.59 1.64
N ASN A 15 24.16 -5.01 0.63
CA ASN A 15 24.57 -6.41 0.44
C ASN A 15 25.94 -6.68 1.10
N ASP A 16 26.26 -7.95 1.35
CA ASP A 16 27.57 -8.43 1.84
C ASP A 16 28.09 -7.73 3.10
N VAL A 17 27.16 -7.38 3.99
CA VAL A 17 27.45 -6.64 5.21
C VAL A 17 28.06 -7.53 6.29
N GLN A 18 29.15 -7.06 6.90
CA GLN A 18 29.81 -7.74 8.01
C GLN A 18 29.11 -7.47 9.35
N PRO A 19 29.18 -8.39 10.33
CA PRO A 19 28.62 -8.17 11.66
C PRO A 19 29.28 -6.99 12.39
N ALA A 20 28.51 -6.32 13.24
CA ALA A 20 28.92 -5.21 14.09
C ALA A 20 29.41 -3.96 13.33
N THR A 21 29.04 -3.80 12.06
CA THR A 21 29.37 -2.59 11.29
C THR A 21 28.21 -1.59 11.23
N PRO A 22 28.47 -0.30 10.94
CA PRO A 22 27.42 0.69 10.71
C PRO A 22 26.41 0.29 9.62
N GLU A 23 26.86 -0.44 8.60
CA GLU A 23 26.03 -0.98 7.52
C GLU A 23 25.04 -2.04 8.05
N GLU A 24 25.46 -2.88 9.00
CA GLU A 24 24.56 -3.88 9.61
C GLU A 24 23.48 -3.16 10.40
N ARG A 25 23.87 -2.16 11.20
CA ARG A 25 22.93 -1.34 11.97
C ARG A 25 21.94 -0.62 11.05
N TYR A 26 22.40 -0.09 9.92
CA TYR A 26 21.53 0.50 8.91
C TYR A 26 20.51 -0.52 8.39
N ASN A 27 20.95 -1.72 7.99
CA ASN A 27 20.07 -2.79 7.51
C ASN A 27 19.05 -3.24 8.56
N GLN A 28 19.44 -3.32 9.84
CA GLN A 28 18.52 -3.64 10.93
C GLN A 28 17.44 -2.55 11.09
N CYS A 29 17.84 -1.28 11.07
CA CYS A 29 16.90 -0.14 11.11
C CYS A 29 15.96 -0.16 9.89
N PHE A 30 16.50 -0.39 8.69
CA PHE A 30 15.72 -0.48 7.46
C PHE A 30 14.65 -1.58 7.55
N LYS A 31 15.05 -2.81 7.91
CA LYS A 31 14.13 -3.95 8.08
C LYS A 31 13.03 -3.66 9.10
N ARG A 32 13.38 -3.06 10.24
CA ARG A 32 12.42 -2.70 11.28
C ARG A 32 11.40 -1.69 10.77
N THR A 33 11.85 -0.67 10.04
CA THR A 33 10.97 0.35 9.44
C THR A 33 10.03 -0.28 8.40
N CYS A 34 10.54 -1.11 7.49
CA CYS A 34 9.70 -1.82 6.51
C CYS A 34 8.64 -2.70 7.19
N SER A 35 9.02 -3.46 8.21
CA SER A 35 8.08 -4.30 8.96
C SER A 35 6.95 -3.49 9.64
N ILE A 36 7.22 -2.26 10.10
CA ILE A 36 6.19 -1.37 10.65
C ILE A 36 5.24 -0.91 9.53
N ILE A 37 5.77 -0.47 8.40
CA ILE A 37 4.97 0.03 7.28
C ILE A 37 4.12 -1.09 6.65
N GLU A 38 4.67 -2.30 6.50
CA GLU A 38 3.94 -3.45 5.99
C GLU A 38 2.75 -3.80 6.90
N ARG A 39 2.96 -3.84 8.22
CA ARG A 39 1.88 -4.06 9.19
C ARG A 39 0.84 -2.94 9.17
N CYS A 40 1.27 -1.67 9.11
CA CYS A 40 0.38 -0.52 9.00
C CYS A 40 -0.53 -0.64 7.76
N ASN A 41 0.08 -0.95 6.61
CA ASN A 41 -0.66 -1.17 5.36
C ASN A 41 -1.63 -2.35 5.46
N GLY A 42 -1.25 -3.43 6.14
CA GLY A 42 -2.13 -4.56 6.43
C GLY A 42 -3.37 -4.16 7.23
N LEU A 43 -3.17 -3.44 8.33
CA LEU A 43 -4.27 -2.96 9.19
C LEU A 43 -5.23 -2.01 8.44
N LEU A 44 -4.70 -1.10 7.63
CA LEU A 44 -5.51 -0.19 6.84
C LEU A 44 -6.34 -0.94 5.79
N LYS A 45 -5.76 -1.91 5.09
CA LYS A 45 -6.47 -2.72 4.09
C LYS A 45 -7.53 -3.62 4.71
N MET A 46 -7.27 -4.16 5.89
CA MET A 46 -8.22 -4.96 6.64
C MET A 46 -9.42 -4.12 7.09
N ARG A 47 -9.18 -2.92 7.63
CA ARG A 47 -10.25 -2.04 8.12
C ARG A 47 -11.03 -1.35 7.00
N PHE A 48 -10.36 -0.92 5.92
CA PHE A 48 -10.97 -0.14 4.85
C PHE A 48 -10.91 -0.90 3.52
N ARG A 49 -12.04 -1.50 3.14
CA ARG A 49 -12.18 -2.27 1.89
C ARG A 49 -11.91 -1.44 0.62
N CYS A 50 -12.04 -0.11 0.67
CA CYS A 50 -11.66 0.77 -0.45
C CYS A 50 -10.15 0.70 -0.78
N LEU A 51 -9.31 0.20 0.13
CA LEU A 51 -7.89 -0.08 -0.08
C LEU A 51 -7.61 -1.55 -0.50
N LEU A 52 -8.61 -2.44 -0.39
CA LEU A 52 -8.52 -3.88 -0.65
C LEU A 52 -8.64 -4.25 -2.14
N LYS A 53 -8.51 -3.29 -3.05
CA LYS A 53 -8.77 -3.55 -4.46
C LYS A 53 -7.68 -4.42 -5.08
N HIS A 54 -8.08 -5.27 -6.04
CA HIS A 54 -7.18 -5.96 -6.97
C HIS A 54 -6.11 -4.99 -7.49
N ARG A 55 -4.89 -5.50 -7.74
CA ARG A 55 -3.64 -4.79 -8.04
C ARG A 55 -3.69 -3.84 -9.25
N VAL A 56 -4.61 -2.87 -9.23
CA VAL A 56 -4.97 -1.96 -10.32
C VAL A 56 -5.11 -0.57 -9.73
N LEU A 57 -4.48 0.40 -10.38
CA LEU A 57 -4.54 1.81 -10.00
C LEU A 57 -5.82 2.43 -10.57
N HIS A 58 -6.84 2.56 -9.74
CA HIS A 58 -8.12 3.20 -10.15
C HIS A 58 -8.06 4.72 -10.12
N TYR A 59 -7.23 5.25 -9.22
CA TYR A 59 -7.12 6.67 -8.95
C TYR A 59 -5.74 7.19 -9.34
N THR A 60 -5.68 8.45 -9.75
CA THR A 60 -4.40 9.14 -9.91
C THR A 60 -3.68 9.23 -8.56
N PRO A 61 -2.34 9.34 -8.53
CA PRO A 61 -1.60 9.43 -7.27
C PRO A 61 -2.15 10.50 -6.32
N ASN A 62 -2.53 11.67 -6.82
CA ASN A 62 -3.11 12.74 -6.00
C ASN A 62 -4.41 12.31 -5.29
N VAL A 63 -5.32 11.65 -6.01
CA VAL A 63 -6.59 11.17 -5.45
C VAL A 63 -6.35 9.99 -4.52
N ALA A 64 -5.46 9.06 -4.88
CA ALA A 64 -5.08 7.93 -4.04
C ALA A 64 -4.49 8.41 -2.70
N SER A 65 -3.62 9.41 -2.70
CA SER A 65 -3.05 10.00 -1.48
C SER A 65 -4.13 10.59 -0.57
N LYS A 66 -5.14 11.25 -1.12
CA LYS A 66 -6.27 11.77 -0.33
C LYS A 66 -7.08 10.65 0.32
N ILE A 67 -7.38 9.58 -0.43
CA ILE A 67 -8.09 8.41 0.10
C ILE A 67 -7.30 7.77 1.24
N ILE A 68 -5.98 7.55 1.05
CA ILE A 68 -5.11 6.97 2.06
C ILE A 68 -5.07 7.86 3.32
N ASN A 69 -4.92 9.17 3.15
CA ASN A 69 -4.89 10.10 4.28
C ASN A 69 -6.20 10.06 5.09
N SER A 70 -7.35 10.06 4.41
CA SER A 70 -8.64 9.90 5.08
C SER A 70 -8.74 8.58 5.85
N CYS A 71 -8.28 7.47 5.26
CA CYS A 71 -8.26 6.17 5.94
C CYS A 71 -7.38 6.19 7.19
N VAL A 72 -6.21 6.84 7.16
CA VAL A 72 -5.33 6.98 8.33
C VAL A 72 -5.99 7.81 9.43
N VAL A 73 -6.60 8.95 9.09
CA VAL A 73 -7.31 9.79 10.06
C VAL A 73 -8.44 9.01 10.73
N LEU A 74 -9.25 8.30 9.94
CA LEU A 74 -10.35 7.48 10.46
C LEU A 74 -9.82 6.30 11.30
N HIS A 75 -8.72 5.67 10.89
CA HIS A 75 -8.08 4.60 11.67
C HIS A 75 -7.69 5.09 13.06
N ASN A 76 -7.06 6.26 13.15
CA ASN A 76 -6.63 6.82 14.42
C ASN A 76 -7.82 7.11 15.33
N MET A 77 -8.92 7.64 14.78
CA MET A 77 -10.18 7.82 15.53
C MET A 77 -10.72 6.48 16.03
N CYS A 78 -10.70 5.42 15.22
CA CYS A 78 -11.10 4.08 15.66
C CYS A 78 -10.23 3.56 16.82
N VAL A 79 -8.91 3.75 16.75
CA VAL A 79 -7.97 3.33 17.80
C VAL A 79 -8.23 4.10 19.09
N GLU A 80 -8.38 5.42 19.01
CA GLU A 80 -8.66 6.28 20.17
C GLU A 80 -9.98 5.90 20.86
N ASN A 81 -10.98 5.49 20.09
CA ASN A 81 -12.28 5.04 20.60
C ASN A 81 -12.33 3.54 20.92
N ASN A 82 -11.20 2.82 20.90
CA ASN A 82 -11.10 1.38 21.14
C ASN A 82 -12.07 0.54 20.29
N LEU A 83 -12.31 0.96 19.04
CA LEU A 83 -13.16 0.20 18.12
C LEU A 83 -12.42 -1.05 17.63
N PRO A 84 -13.05 -2.24 17.73
CA PRO A 84 -12.43 -3.47 17.27
C PRO A 84 -12.10 -3.41 15.78
N LEU A 85 -11.14 -4.22 15.36
CA LEU A 85 -10.89 -4.45 13.95
C LEU A 85 -12.08 -5.26 13.39
N PRO A 86 -12.55 -4.99 12.16
CA PRO A 86 -13.58 -5.80 11.53
C PRO A 86 -13.09 -7.25 11.41
N ASP A 87 -13.98 -8.21 11.65
CA ASP A 87 -13.68 -9.63 11.41
C ASP A 87 -13.41 -9.87 9.91
N ASP A 88 -12.49 -10.78 9.59
CA ASP A 88 -12.12 -11.07 8.20
C ASP A 88 -13.26 -11.74 7.39
N ASP A 89 -14.34 -12.16 8.06
CA ASP A 89 -15.41 -13.02 7.52
C ASP A 89 -16.55 -12.26 6.80
N TYR A 90 -16.42 -10.94 6.62
CA TYR A 90 -17.38 -10.18 5.80
C TYR A 90 -17.14 -10.42 4.32
N ASP A 91 -18.04 -11.23 3.75
CA ASP A 91 -18.23 -11.63 2.36
C ASP A 91 -17.68 -10.62 1.33
N LEU A 92 -16.78 -11.11 0.47
CA LEU A 92 -16.14 -10.38 -0.62
C LEU A 92 -17.14 -9.89 -1.69
N HIS A 93 -18.43 -10.22 -1.53
CA HIS A 93 -19.54 -9.92 -2.43
C HIS A 93 -20.42 -8.72 -2.05
N MET A 94 -20.18 -8.01 -0.95
CA MET A 94 -20.93 -6.77 -0.68
C MET A 94 -20.48 -5.63 -1.62
N ASP A 95 -21.10 -5.59 -2.80
CA ASP A 95 -21.11 -4.43 -3.69
C ASP A 95 -21.95 -3.31 -3.05
N PHE A 96 -21.29 -2.34 -2.43
CA PHE A 96 -21.93 -1.17 -1.80
C PHE A 96 -22.56 -0.19 -2.81
N GLY A 97 -22.69 -0.54 -4.09
CA GLY A 97 -23.33 0.32 -5.09
C GLY A 97 -22.59 1.64 -5.32
N MET A 98 -21.35 1.77 -4.82
CA MET A 98 -20.47 2.91 -5.15
C MET A 98 -19.95 2.84 -6.58
N LEU A 99 -20.20 1.73 -7.27
CA LEU A 99 -19.93 1.51 -8.68
C LEU A 99 -21.24 1.47 -9.47
N ASN A 100 -21.97 2.60 -9.52
CA ASN A 100 -22.75 2.83 -10.74
C ASN A 100 -21.73 2.94 -11.88
N GLU A 101 -21.60 1.86 -12.64
CA GLU A 101 -20.78 1.72 -13.82
C GLU A 101 -21.21 2.75 -14.87
N ARG A 102 -20.72 4.00 -14.74
CA ARG A 102 -20.41 4.75 -15.95
C ARG A 102 -19.20 4.03 -16.54
N PRO A 103 -19.28 3.46 -17.75
CA PRO A 103 -18.14 2.80 -18.35
C PRO A 103 -17.01 3.82 -18.38
N MET A 104 -15.99 3.61 -17.56
CA MET A 104 -14.73 4.31 -17.72
C MET A 104 -14.12 3.68 -18.96
N GLU A 105 -14.14 4.41 -20.08
CA GLU A 105 -13.63 3.96 -21.37
C GLU A 105 -12.34 3.16 -21.16
N VAL A 106 -12.40 1.87 -21.53
CA VAL A 106 -11.36 0.88 -21.24
C VAL A 106 -10.02 1.29 -21.86
N GLU A 107 -10.04 2.12 -22.91
CA GLU A 107 -8.85 2.73 -23.51
C GLU A 107 -8.08 3.64 -22.54
N ALA A 108 -8.75 4.31 -21.60
CA ALA A 108 -8.12 5.20 -20.63
C ALA A 108 -7.40 4.44 -19.49
N ALA A 109 -7.57 3.12 -19.37
CA ALA A 109 -6.93 2.29 -18.34
C ALA A 109 -5.58 1.72 -18.79
N VAL A 110 -5.37 1.50 -20.09
CA VAL A 110 -4.10 1.01 -20.66
C VAL A 110 -2.96 2.02 -20.39
N GLY A 111 -3.28 3.32 -20.35
CA GLY A 111 -2.35 4.39 -19.96
C GLY A 111 -2.16 4.59 -18.44
N ARG A 112 -2.81 3.80 -17.58
CA ARG A 112 -2.73 3.92 -16.10
C ARG A 112 -1.90 2.82 -15.44
N LEU A 113 -1.34 1.90 -16.22
CA LEU A 113 -0.24 1.07 -15.74
C LEU A 113 0.93 2.00 -15.44
N ASN A 114 1.33 2.10 -14.17
CA ASN A 114 2.56 2.80 -13.85
C ASN A 114 3.71 2.03 -14.52
N PRO A 115 4.40 2.59 -15.52
CA PRO A 115 5.46 1.91 -16.25
C PRO A 115 6.60 1.46 -15.31
N ASP A 116 6.73 2.07 -14.14
CA ASP A 116 7.73 1.72 -13.14
C ASP A 116 7.37 0.47 -12.33
N LEU A 117 6.07 0.15 -12.22
CA LEU A 117 5.59 -1.08 -11.57
C LEU A 117 5.58 -2.28 -12.53
N THR A 118 5.50 -2.05 -13.83
CA THR A 118 5.60 -3.11 -14.86
C THR A 118 7.04 -3.49 -15.18
N LYS A 119 8.01 -2.60 -14.98
CA LYS A 119 9.45 -2.87 -15.20
C LYS A 119 10.10 -3.77 -14.13
N ALA A 120 9.51 -3.89 -12.94
CA ALA A 120 9.98 -4.78 -11.87
C ALA A 120 9.54 -6.26 -12.06
N ARG A 121 9.06 -6.62 -13.25
CA ARG A 121 8.47 -7.94 -13.59
C ARG A 121 9.37 -8.80 -14.48
N VAL A 122 10.66 -8.47 -14.63
CA VAL A 122 11.64 -9.31 -15.33
C VAL A 122 12.76 -9.68 -14.37
#